data_AF-A0A853PUP5-F1
#
_entry.id   AF-A0A853PUP5-F1
#
_cell.length_a   1.000
_cell.length_b   1.000
_cell.length_c   1.000
_cell.angle_alpha   90.00
_cell.angle_beta   90.00
_cell.angle_gamma   90.00
#
_symmetry.space_group_name_H-M   'P 1'
#
loop_
_entity.id
_entity.type
_entity.pdbx_description
1 polymer ?
#
loop_
_entity_poly.entity_id
_entity_poly.type
_entity_poly.pdbx_seq_one_letter_code
_entity_poly.pdbx_strand_id
1 'polypeptide(L)'
;MKSMNYSLIRTICALVIGLVLVLWPDAAINYIVITIGVLFLIPGFIVLIGYFGTKPEPGVSRRFPIEGVGSLLFGLWLVTMPGFFADVLMFLLGFILIMGGVQQIASLSMARRWTPVPGGFYVIPVMILIAGIVALFNPTGARNTAFMIIGVSSLVYAVSELINWFKFARRRPKTPLKGEIEDAEIIE
;
A
#
# COMPACT_ATOMS: atom_id res chain seq x y z
N MET A 1 -14.08 -21.13 -20.18
CA MET A 1 -12.64 -21.49 -20.01
C MET A 1 -11.69 -20.31 -19.71
N LYS A 2 -12.16 -19.09 -19.39
CA LYS A 2 -11.28 -17.90 -19.17
C LYS A 2 -10.94 -17.58 -17.70
N SER A 3 -11.66 -18.09 -16.71
CA SER A 3 -11.43 -17.71 -15.28
C SER A 3 -10.26 -18.45 -14.60
N MET A 4 -9.84 -19.60 -15.12
CA MET A 4 -8.84 -20.44 -14.47
C MET A 4 -7.40 -19.89 -14.61
N ASN A 5 -7.10 -19.21 -15.72
CA ASN A 5 -5.78 -18.59 -15.92
C ASN A 5 -5.58 -17.37 -15.01
N TYR A 6 -6.60 -16.52 -14.83
CA TYR A 6 -6.44 -15.33 -13.99
C TYR A 6 -6.24 -15.66 -12.51
N SER A 7 -6.93 -16.68 -11.99
CA SER A 7 -6.76 -17.13 -10.60
C SER A 7 -5.36 -17.73 -10.38
N LEU A 8 -4.89 -18.62 -11.26
CA LEU A 8 -3.55 -19.20 -11.16
C LEU A 8 -2.43 -18.16 -11.32
N ILE A 9 -2.54 -17.27 -12.31
CA ILE A 9 -1.58 -16.19 -12.54
C ILE A 9 -1.53 -15.28 -11.30
N ARG A 10 -2.67 -14.87 -10.76
CA ARG A 10 -2.74 -14.05 -9.54
C ARG A 10 -2.08 -14.74 -8.36
N THR A 11 -2.31 -16.04 -8.15
CA THR A 11 -1.72 -16.80 -7.05
C THR A 11 -0.20 -16.94 -7.20
N ILE A 12 0.29 -17.26 -8.41
CA ILE A 12 1.73 -17.34 -8.70
C ILE A 12 2.38 -15.96 -8.52
N CYS A 13 1.77 -14.89 -9.03
CA CYS A 13 2.25 -13.53 -8.83
C CYS A 13 2.28 -13.15 -7.35
N ALA A 14 1.22 -13.42 -6.60
CA ALA A 14 1.18 -13.16 -5.16
C ALA A 14 2.26 -13.93 -4.39
N LEU A 15 2.54 -15.17 -4.79
CA LEU A 15 3.59 -15.99 -4.19
C LEU A 15 4.99 -15.42 -4.48
N VAL A 16 5.26 -15.06 -5.75
CA VAL A 16 6.54 -14.45 -6.14
C VAL A 16 6.75 -13.10 -5.45
N ILE A 17 5.75 -12.24 -5.46
CA ILE A 17 5.79 -10.93 -4.79
C ILE A 17 6.02 -11.13 -3.28
N GLY A 18 5.24 -12.00 -2.64
CA GLY A 18 5.38 -12.30 -1.22
C GLY A 18 6.77 -12.81 -0.86
N LEU A 19 7.34 -13.70 -1.69
CA LEU A 19 8.68 -14.22 -1.49
C LEU A 19 9.75 -13.12 -1.61
N VAL A 20 9.64 -12.26 -2.62
CA VAL A 20 10.56 -11.13 -2.82
C VAL A 20 10.51 -10.17 -1.62
N LEU A 21 9.30 -9.88 -1.11
CA LEU A 21 9.11 -8.99 0.04
C LEU A 21 9.72 -9.57 1.33
N VAL A 22 9.68 -10.89 1.52
CA VAL A 22 10.25 -11.54 2.72
C VAL A 22 11.76 -11.67 2.62
N LEU A 23 12.29 -12.08 1.47
CA LEU A 23 13.72 -12.32 1.30
C LEU A 23 14.51 -11.01 1.16
N TRP A 24 13.95 -10.02 0.47
CA TRP A 24 14.62 -8.75 0.18
C TRP A 24 13.69 -7.55 0.38
N PRO A 25 13.25 -7.27 1.63
CA PRO A 25 12.37 -6.13 1.92
C PRO A 25 13.01 -4.79 1.51
N ASP A 26 14.31 -4.62 1.77
CA ASP A 26 15.07 -3.41 1.39
C ASP A 26 15.15 -3.21 -0.12
N ALA A 27 15.36 -4.28 -0.88
CA ALA A 27 15.37 -4.17 -2.34
C ALA A 27 13.97 -3.85 -2.86
N ALA A 28 12.94 -4.51 -2.33
CA ALA A 28 11.55 -4.32 -2.74
C ALA A 28 11.09 -2.86 -2.57
N ILE A 29 11.34 -2.26 -1.40
CA ILE A 29 11.00 -0.84 -1.16
C ILE A 29 11.76 0.08 -2.10
N ASN A 30 13.07 -0.15 -2.31
CA ASN A 30 13.87 0.69 -3.20
C ASN A 30 13.35 0.64 -4.63
N TYR A 31 13.03 -0.54 -5.16
CA TYR A 31 12.46 -0.68 -6.49
C TYR A 31 11.09 0.00 -6.62
N ILE A 32 10.23 -0.09 -5.60
CA ILE A 32 8.94 0.61 -5.58
C ILE A 32 9.15 2.11 -5.65
N VAL A 33 10.03 2.66 -4.81
CA VAL A 33 10.29 4.12 -4.76
C VAL A 33 10.92 4.61 -6.06
N ILE A 34 11.88 3.88 -6.64
CA ILE A 34 12.48 4.21 -7.94
C ILE A 34 11.39 4.20 -9.02
N THR A 35 10.52 3.20 -9.03
CA THR A 35 9.44 3.10 -10.02
C THR A 35 8.51 4.30 -9.93
N ILE A 36 8.10 4.68 -8.71
CA ILE A 36 7.30 5.89 -8.47
C ILE A 36 8.07 7.14 -8.94
N GLY A 37 9.36 7.24 -8.63
CA GLY A 37 10.22 8.35 -9.07
C GLY A 37 10.26 8.50 -10.59
N VAL A 38 10.45 7.40 -11.32
CA VAL A 38 10.39 7.38 -12.79
C VAL A 38 9.01 7.81 -13.31
N LEU A 39 7.94 7.32 -12.69
CA LEU A 39 6.57 7.74 -13.04
C LEU A 39 6.35 9.24 -12.83
N PHE A 40 6.99 9.85 -11.83
CA PHE A 40 6.94 11.29 -11.58
C PHE A 40 7.82 12.11 -12.53
N LEU A 41 8.91 11.54 -13.06
CA LEU A 41 9.75 12.22 -14.05
C LEU A 41 9.00 12.47 -15.37
N ILE A 42 8.20 11.50 -15.84
CA ILE A 42 7.47 11.59 -17.11
C ILE A 42 6.61 12.88 -17.22
N PRO A 43 5.66 13.16 -16.30
CA PRO A 43 4.86 14.37 -16.37
C PRO A 43 5.72 15.64 -16.18
N GLY A 44 6.78 15.59 -15.36
CA GLY A 44 7.72 16.70 -15.22
C GLY A 44 8.39 17.07 -16.55
N PHE A 45 8.88 16.08 -17.29
CA PHE A 45 9.44 16.29 -18.63
C PHE A 45 8.41 16.82 -19.62
N ILE A 46 7.18 16.28 -19.62
CA ILE A 46 6.10 16.73 -20.52
C ILE A 46 5.79 18.22 -20.28
N VAL A 47 5.65 18.62 -19.02
CA VAL A 47 5.35 20.02 -18.66
C VAL A 47 6.52 20.95 -19.01
N LEU A 48 7.77 20.50 -18.81
CA LEU A 48 8.96 21.29 -19.14
C LEU A 48 9.09 21.50 -20.67
N ILE A 49 8.92 20.42 -21.45
CA ILE A 49 8.93 20.50 -22.92
C ILE A 49 7.79 21.39 -23.43
N GLY A 50 6.59 21.25 -22.87
CA GLY A 50 5.44 22.11 -23.20
C GLY A 50 5.69 23.59 -22.89
N TYR A 51 6.37 23.87 -21.78
CA TYR A 51 6.75 25.24 -21.43
C TYR A 51 7.77 25.83 -22.41
N PHE A 52 8.80 25.10 -22.84
CA PHE A 52 9.80 25.61 -23.79
C PHE A 52 9.32 25.61 -25.25
N GLY A 53 8.44 24.67 -25.64
CA GLY A 53 7.95 24.52 -27.01
C GLY A 53 6.80 25.46 -27.41
N THR A 54 6.06 25.99 -26.43
CA THR A 54 4.95 26.91 -26.71
C THR A 54 5.46 28.32 -27.01
N LYS A 55 5.04 28.92 -28.14
CA LYS A 55 5.35 30.33 -28.43
C LYS A 55 4.53 31.23 -27.49
N PRO A 56 5.12 32.31 -26.93
CA PRO A 56 4.38 33.19 -26.04
C PRO A 56 3.22 33.85 -26.80
N GLU A 57 1.99 33.62 -26.35
CA GLU A 57 0.83 34.36 -26.83
C GLU A 57 0.84 35.79 -26.27
N PRO A 58 0.59 36.82 -27.11
CA PRO A 58 0.59 38.20 -26.65
C PRO A 58 -0.58 38.43 -25.68
N GLY A 59 -0.26 38.81 -24.44
CA GLY A 59 -1.24 39.16 -23.39
C GLY A 59 -1.43 38.10 -22.29
N VAL A 60 -0.84 36.91 -22.42
CA VAL A 60 -0.90 35.87 -21.38
C VAL A 60 0.44 35.81 -20.63
N SER A 61 0.44 36.21 -19.36
CA SER A 61 1.61 36.04 -18.50
C SER A 61 1.95 34.56 -18.35
N ARG A 62 3.13 34.16 -18.82
CA ARG A 62 3.64 32.80 -18.73
C ARG A 62 3.83 32.44 -17.25
N ARG A 63 2.90 31.67 -16.67
CA ARG A 63 3.09 31.13 -15.32
C ARG A 63 4.26 30.14 -15.40
N PHE A 64 5.27 30.34 -14.56
CA PHE A 64 6.38 29.41 -14.46
C PHE A 64 5.81 28.04 -14.04
N PRO A 65 6.21 26.93 -14.68
CA PRO A 65 5.65 25.62 -14.41
C PRO A 65 6.27 25.04 -13.13
N ILE A 66 5.95 25.65 -11.99
CA ILE A 66 6.46 25.26 -10.67
C ILE A 66 6.08 23.80 -10.36
N GLU A 67 4.89 23.38 -10.79
CA GLU A 67 4.41 22.00 -10.64
C GLU A 67 5.23 20.99 -11.46
N GLY A 68 5.60 21.35 -12.70
CA GLY A 68 6.41 20.51 -13.58
C GLY A 68 7.87 20.41 -13.12
N VAL A 69 8.43 21.52 -12.64
CA VAL A 69 9.77 21.53 -12.05
C VAL A 69 9.78 20.76 -10.73
N GLY A 70 8.75 20.94 -9.90
CA GLY A 70 8.59 20.21 -8.64
C GLY A 70 8.51 18.70 -8.83
N SER A 71 7.71 18.23 -9.79
CA SER A 71 7.61 16.79 -10.09
C SER A 71 8.90 16.20 -10.66
N LEU A 72 9.64 16.97 -11.48
CA LEU A 72 10.97 16.59 -11.98
C LEU A 72 11.99 16.46 -10.85
N LEU A 73 12.09 17.48 -9.99
CA LEU A 73 13.01 17.46 -8.85
C LEU A 73 12.67 16.35 -7.86
N PHE A 74 11.38 16.17 -7.58
CA PHE A 74 10.91 15.11 -6.71
C PHE A 74 11.18 13.73 -7.32
N GLY A 75 10.84 13.51 -8.58
CA GLY A 75 11.12 12.25 -9.29
C GLY A 75 12.61 11.92 -9.32
N LEU A 76 13.47 12.92 -9.59
CA LEU A 76 14.92 12.75 -9.59
C LEU A 76 15.45 12.40 -8.19
N TRP A 77 14.91 13.03 -7.16
CA TRP A 77 15.25 12.72 -5.77
C TRP A 77 14.88 11.29 -5.39
N LEU A 78 13.68 10.82 -5.77
CA LEU A 78 13.23 9.45 -5.52
C LEU A 78 14.13 8.40 -6.21
N VAL A 79 14.60 8.69 -7.43
CA VAL A 79 15.47 7.77 -8.17
C VAL A 79 16.89 7.75 -7.60
N THR A 80 17.40 8.90 -7.15
CA THR A 80 18.77 9.02 -6.64
C THR A 80 18.92 8.51 -5.20
N MET A 81 17.94 8.78 -4.33
CA MET A 81 17.96 8.37 -2.92
C MET A 81 16.63 7.73 -2.48
N PRO A 82 16.26 6.56 -3.03
CA PRO A 82 15.00 5.91 -2.70
C PRO A 82 14.89 5.50 -1.22
N GLY A 83 16.00 5.02 -0.64
CA GLY A 83 16.05 4.59 0.76
C GLY A 83 15.75 5.74 1.73
N PHE A 84 16.34 6.91 1.49
CA PHE A 84 16.11 8.10 2.32
C PHE A 84 14.64 8.53 2.28
N PHE A 85 14.04 8.59 1.10
CA PHE A 85 12.62 8.95 0.97
C PHE A 85 11.71 7.98 1.76
N ALA A 86 11.96 6.68 1.62
CA ALA A 86 11.19 5.70 2.36
C ALA A 86 11.43 5.74 3.88
N ASP A 87 12.63 6.11 4.34
CA ASP A 87 12.89 6.34 5.77
C ASP A 87 12.17 7.59 6.29
N VAL A 88 12.13 8.68 5.51
CA VAL A 88 11.36 9.89 5.84
C VAL A 88 9.87 9.56 5.94
N LEU A 89 9.32 8.78 5.01
CA LEU A 89 7.93 8.33 5.09
C LEU A 89 7.66 7.52 6.36
N MET A 90 8.56 6.60 6.71
CA MET A 90 8.40 5.79 7.91
C MET A 90 8.50 6.63 9.18
N PHE A 91 9.39 7.63 9.19
CA PHE A 91 9.51 8.58 10.29
C PHE A 91 8.24 9.42 10.47
N LEU A 92 7.68 9.96 9.37
CA LEU A 92 6.41 10.68 9.38
C LEU A 92 5.27 9.79 9.88
N LEU A 93 5.23 8.54 9.43
CA LEU A 93 4.26 7.55 9.89
C LEU A 93 4.41 7.28 11.39
N GLY A 94 5.64 7.17 11.90
CA GLY A 94 5.93 7.05 13.33
C GLY A 94 5.41 8.24 14.14
N PHE A 95 5.63 9.46 13.65
CA PHE A 95 5.11 10.67 14.29
C PHE A 95 3.58 10.71 14.33
N ILE A 96 2.93 10.37 13.21
CA ILE A 96 1.46 10.31 13.12
C ILE A 96 0.91 9.24 14.07
N LEU A 97 1.55 8.07 14.17
CA LEU A 97 1.18 7.00 15.11
C LEU A 97 1.28 7.45 16.56
N ILE A 98 2.34 8.18 16.94
CA ILE A 98 2.49 8.72 18.29
C ILE A 98 1.37 9.70 18.59
N MET A 99 1.11 10.66 17.69
CA MET A 99 0.02 11.62 17.89
C MET A 99 -1.35 10.94 17.98
N GLY A 100 -1.61 9.98 17.09
CA GLY A 100 -2.86 9.20 17.10
C GLY A 100 -3.02 8.35 18.37
N GLY A 101 -1.93 7.73 18.85
CA GLY A 101 -1.94 6.95 20.08
C GLY A 101 -2.16 7.81 21.32
N VAL A 102 -1.50 8.97 21.42
CA VAL A 102 -1.74 9.94 22.49
C VAL A 102 -3.18 10.44 22.46
N GLN A 103 -3.70 10.78 21.27
CA GLN A 103 -5.08 11.24 21.10
C GLN A 103 -6.09 10.16 21.51
N GLN A 104 -5.84 8.89 21.18
CA GLN A 104 -6.69 7.78 21.61
C GLN A 104 -6.65 7.57 23.13
N ILE A 105 -5.48 7.69 23.78
CA ILE A 105 -5.40 7.61 25.24
C ILE A 105 -6.13 8.79 25.88
N ALA A 106 -5.96 10.00 25.34
CA ALA A 106 -6.63 11.19 25.84
C ALA A 106 -8.16 11.10 25.70
N SER A 107 -8.67 10.59 24.57
CA SER A 107 -10.10 10.41 24.36
C SER A 107 -10.70 9.35 25.29
N LEU A 108 -10.01 8.22 25.49
CA LEU A 108 -10.42 7.18 26.45
C LEU A 108 -10.37 7.68 27.90
N SER A 109 -9.40 8.52 28.23
CA SER A 109 -9.26 9.12 29.56
C SER A 109 -10.39 10.13 29.84
N MET A 110 -10.81 10.89 28.83
CA MET A 110 -11.98 11.76 28.93
C MET A 110 -13.29 10.97 29.02
N ALA A 111 -13.45 9.91 28.22
CA ALA A 111 -14.62 9.04 28.25
C ALA A 111 -14.77 8.32 29.61
N ARG A 112 -13.64 7.99 30.25
CA ARG A 112 -13.60 7.39 31.60
C ARG A 112 -14.22 8.29 32.69
N ARG A 113 -14.35 9.60 32.45
CA ARG A 113 -15.06 10.51 33.38
C ARG A 113 -16.57 10.31 33.38
N TRP A 114 -17.14 9.69 32.34
CA TRP A 114 -18.59 9.59 32.16
C TRP A 114 -19.10 8.14 32.09
N THR A 115 -18.21 7.17 31.86
CA THR A 115 -18.54 5.73 31.81
C THR A 115 -17.32 4.89 32.23
N PRO A 116 -17.49 3.75 32.90
CA PRO A 116 -16.38 2.86 33.25
C PRO A 116 -15.80 2.22 31.98
N VAL A 117 -14.69 2.77 31.49
CA VAL A 117 -13.99 2.26 30.30
C VAL A 117 -13.19 1.00 30.67
N PRO A 118 -13.47 -0.18 30.07
CA PRO A 118 -12.72 -1.40 30.32
C PRO A 118 -11.22 -1.23 29.99
N GLY A 119 -10.34 -1.69 30.87
CA GLY A 119 -8.88 -1.52 30.72
C GLY A 119 -8.31 -2.09 29.42
N GLY A 120 -8.97 -3.09 28.82
CA GLY A 120 -8.56 -3.68 27.54
C GLY A 120 -8.52 -2.68 26.38
N PHE A 121 -9.31 -1.60 26.42
CA PHE A 121 -9.29 -0.56 25.37
C PHE A 121 -8.01 0.27 25.35
N TYR A 122 -7.20 0.25 26.42
CA TYR A 122 -5.90 0.94 26.45
C TYR A 122 -4.78 0.12 25.80
N VAL A 123 -4.96 -1.19 25.60
CA VAL A 123 -3.94 -2.06 25.01
C VAL A 123 -3.63 -1.65 23.56
N ILE A 124 -4.68 -1.37 22.78
CA ILE A 124 -4.57 -0.96 21.37
C ILE A 124 -3.77 0.36 21.22
N PRO A 125 -4.14 1.47 21.88
CA PRO A 125 -3.41 2.73 21.72
C PRO A 125 -1.99 2.68 22.29
N VAL A 126 -1.73 1.86 23.32
CA VAL A 126 -0.37 1.62 23.81
C VAL A 126 0.46 0.86 22.77
N MET A 127 -0.09 -0.17 22.13
CA MET A 127 0.59 -0.86 21.02
C MET A 127 0.89 0.08 19.84
N ILE A 128 -0.05 0.97 19.50
CA ILE A 128 0.13 2.00 18.47
C ILE A 128 1.27 2.95 18.84
N LEU A 129 1.33 3.40 20.09
CA LEU A 129 2.40 4.25 20.60
C LEU A 129 3.78 3.57 20.52
N ILE A 130 3.87 2.32 20.95
CA ILE A 130 5.11 1.54 20.86
C ILE A 130 5.55 1.41 19.40
N ALA A 131 4.63 1.08 18.49
CA ALA A 131 4.92 1.01 17.06
C ALA A 131 5.42 2.35 16.50
N GLY A 132 4.81 3.47 16.90
CA GLY A 132 5.23 4.81 16.51
C GLY A 132 6.63 5.17 17.03
N ILE A 133 6.94 4.83 18.28
CA ILE A 133 8.28 5.03 18.86
C ILE A 133 9.33 4.21 18.10
N VAL A 134 9.07 2.92 17.85
CA VAL A 134 9.99 2.06 17.09
C VAL A 134 10.23 2.61 15.69
N ALA A 135 9.20 3.11 15.02
CA ALA A 135 9.31 3.73 13.70
C ALA A 135 10.14 5.02 13.70
N LEU A 136 10.13 5.79 14.80
CA LEU A 136 10.85 7.06 14.93
C LEU A 136 12.34 6.84 15.19
N PHE A 137 12.68 5.89 16.07
CA PHE A 137 14.08 5.58 16.42
C PHE A 137 14.76 4.61 15.44
N ASN A 138 14.00 3.76 14.75
CA ASN A 138 14.53 2.83 13.76
C ASN A 138 13.60 2.72 12.54
N PRO A 139 13.55 3.79 11.70
CA PRO A 139 12.66 3.83 10.55
C PRO A 139 12.95 2.72 9.54
N THR A 140 14.23 2.44 9.25
CA THR A 140 14.63 1.39 8.31
C THR A 140 14.20 0.01 8.80
N GLY A 141 14.47 -0.31 10.08
CA GLY A 141 14.05 -1.59 10.67
C GLY A 141 12.54 -1.75 10.76
N ALA A 142 11.82 -0.68 11.13
CA ALA A 142 10.37 -0.68 11.22
C ALA A 142 9.72 -0.88 9.84
N ARG A 143 10.23 -0.19 8.82
CA ARG A 143 9.82 -0.37 7.43
C ARG A 143 10.04 -1.80 6.95
N ASN A 144 11.22 -2.35 7.16
CA ASN A 144 11.53 -3.73 6.73
C ASN A 144 10.65 -4.74 7.44
N THR A 145 10.39 -4.55 8.74
CA THR A 145 9.46 -5.39 9.50
C THR A 145 8.05 -5.32 8.93
N ALA A 146 7.55 -4.12 8.61
CA ALA A 146 6.24 -3.95 8.00
C ALA A 146 6.15 -4.67 6.64
N PHE A 147 7.16 -4.52 5.79
CA PHE A 147 7.22 -5.21 4.49
C PHE A 147 7.32 -6.73 4.63
N MET A 148 8.08 -7.23 5.60
CA MET A 148 8.16 -8.67 5.90
C MET A 148 6.80 -9.21 6.37
N ILE A 149 6.10 -8.51 7.26
CA ILE A 149 4.74 -8.90 7.71
C ILE A 149 3.78 -8.98 6.52
N ILE A 150 3.81 -7.99 5.63
CA ILE A 150 3.00 -7.98 4.40
C ILE A 150 3.38 -9.16 3.51
N GLY A 151 4.69 -9.41 3.33
CA GLY A 151 5.21 -10.52 2.54
C GLY A 151 4.74 -11.88 3.08
N VAL A 152 4.92 -12.15 4.38
CA VAL A 152 4.46 -13.38 5.03
C VAL A 152 2.94 -13.53 4.91
N SER A 153 2.18 -12.46 5.16
CA SER A 153 0.71 -12.49 5.04
C SER A 153 0.27 -12.82 3.61
N SER A 154 0.96 -12.26 2.61
CA SER A 154 0.69 -12.55 1.19
C SER A 154 1.06 -13.98 0.80
N LEU A 155 2.13 -14.55 1.38
CA LEU A 155 2.49 -15.95 1.19
C LEU A 155 1.44 -16.88 1.78
N VAL A 156 0.98 -16.61 3.01
CA VAL A 156 -0.10 -17.38 3.65
C VAL A 156 -1.37 -17.34 2.82
N TYR A 157 -1.72 -16.16 2.29
CA TYR A 157 -2.85 -16.01 1.37
C TYR A 157 -2.66 -16.81 0.07
N ALA A 158 -1.49 -16.70 -0.58
CA ALA A 158 -1.21 -17.40 -1.83
C ALA A 158 -1.23 -18.94 -1.66
N VAL A 159 -0.69 -19.45 -0.54
CA VAL A 159 -0.74 -20.88 -0.20
C VAL A 159 -2.18 -21.33 0.04
N SER A 160 -2.96 -20.54 0.78
CA SER A 160 -4.38 -20.85 1.03
C SER A 160 -5.18 -20.92 -0.27
N GLU A 161 -4.95 -19.97 -1.18
CA GLU A 161 -5.59 -19.93 -2.49
C GLU A 161 -5.16 -21.13 -3.37
N LEU A 162 -3.88 -21.51 -3.33
CA LEU A 162 -3.36 -22.66 -4.05
C LEU A 162 -3.99 -23.98 -3.54
N ILE A 163 -4.09 -24.14 -2.22
CA ILE A 163 -4.74 -25.31 -1.60
C ILE A 163 -6.22 -25.37 -1.98
N ASN A 164 -6.93 -24.25 -1.91
CA ASN A 164 -8.32 -24.16 -2.34
C ASN A 164 -8.46 -24.55 -3.80
N TRP A 165 -7.61 -24.02 -4.69
CA TRP A 165 -7.62 -24.37 -6.11
C TRP A 165 -7.39 -25.87 -6.34
N PHE A 166 -6.41 -26.49 -5.70
CA PHE A 166 -6.18 -27.94 -5.80
C PHE A 166 -7.40 -28.74 -5.33
N LYS A 167 -8.04 -28.34 -4.23
CA LYS A 167 -9.24 -28.99 -3.69
C LYS A 167 -10.44 -28.84 -4.63
N PHE A 168 -10.64 -27.67 -5.23
CA PHE A 168 -11.71 -27.42 -6.21
C PHE A 168 -11.44 -28.08 -7.57
N ALA A 169 -10.21 -28.09 -8.05
CA ALA A 169 -9.82 -28.77 -9.28
C ALA A 169 -10.03 -30.28 -9.17
N ARG A 170 -9.76 -30.87 -8.00
CA ARG A 170 -9.96 -32.30 -7.72
C ARG A 170 -11.42 -32.68 -7.44
N ARG A 171 -12.27 -31.71 -7.12
CA ARG A 171 -13.72 -31.89 -6.86
C ARG A 171 -14.63 -31.27 -7.92
N ARG A 172 -14.11 -30.92 -9.12
CA ARG A 172 -15.00 -30.50 -10.22
C ARG A 172 -15.91 -31.66 -10.59
N PRO A 173 -17.24 -31.54 -10.45
CA PRO A 173 -18.14 -32.50 -11.07
C PRO A 173 -17.89 -32.44 -12.58
N LYS A 174 -17.77 -33.61 -13.23
CA LYS A 174 -17.67 -33.70 -14.70
C LYS A 174 -18.99 -33.36 -15.41
N THR A 175 -20.03 -33.04 -14.66
CA THR A 175 -21.37 -32.72 -15.17
C THR A 175 -21.71 -31.28 -14.78
N PRO A 176 -22.07 -30.40 -15.73
CA PRO A 176 -22.70 -29.15 -15.35
C PRO A 176 -23.98 -29.50 -14.59
N LEU A 177 -24.16 -28.96 -13.39
CA LEU A 177 -25.46 -28.96 -12.72
C LEU A 177 -26.40 -28.12 -13.60
N LYS A 178 -27.07 -28.81 -14.53
CA LYS A 178 -28.23 -28.30 -15.24
C LYS A 178 -29.42 -28.62 -14.33
N GLY A 179 -30.05 -27.60 -13.75
CA GLY A 179 -31.25 -27.80 -12.95
C GLY A 179 -31.50 -26.68 -11.95
N GLU A 180 -32.46 -25.83 -12.30
CA GLU A 180 -33.36 -25.12 -11.37
C GLU A 180 -32.77 -23.94 -10.58
N ILE A 181 -32.57 -22.82 -11.27
CA ILE A 181 -32.73 -21.48 -10.66
C ILE A 181 -33.64 -20.61 -11.56
N GLU A 182 -34.60 -21.23 -12.25
CA GLU A 182 -35.56 -20.50 -13.09
C GLU A 182 -36.90 -20.18 -12.41
N ASP A 183 -37.14 -20.68 -11.19
CA ASP A 183 -38.41 -20.43 -10.48
C ASP A 183 -38.17 -19.71 -9.14
N ALA A 184 -37.66 -18.47 -9.21
CA ALA A 184 -37.93 -17.50 -8.17
C ALA A 184 -39.03 -16.57 -8.69
N GLU A 185 -40.26 -17.09 -8.66
CA GLU A 185 -41.49 -16.34 -8.84
C GLU A 185 -41.46 -15.15 -7.88
N ILE A 186 -41.47 -13.95 -8.47
CA ILE A 186 -41.62 -12.68 -7.75
C ILE A 186 -43.05 -12.66 -7.27
N ILE A 187 -43.28 -12.97 -6.00
CA ILE A 187 -44.58 -12.76 -5.35
C ILE A 187 -44.57 -11.32 -4.83
N GLU A 188 -45.46 -10.51 -5.41
CA GLU A 188 -45.85 -9.17 -4.98
C GLU A 188 -46.64 -9.21 -3.66
#